data_AF-A0A1G7C0X4-F1
#
_entry.id   AF-A0A1G7C0X4-F1
#
_cell.length_a   1.000
_cell.length_b   1.000
_cell.length_c   1.000
_cell.angle_alpha   90.00
_cell.angle_beta   90.00
_cell.angle_gamma   90.00
#
_symmetry.space_group_name_H-M   'P 1'
#
loop_
_entity.id
_entity.type
_entity.pdbx_description
1 polymer ?
#
loop_
_entity_poly.entity_id
_entity_poly.type
_entity_poly.pdbx_seq_one_letter_code
_entity_poly.pdbx_strand_id
1 'polypeptide(L)'
;MVELAAQKEGNTVYQKYLPALRKKYAYWMQGAGSTPRGQATRNVVVLPDGTVLNRYWNELDTPRDESYIEDVQTARKASGRPASQVYRDLRATAESGWDFSSRWFGDNQNLRTVRTTSIVPVDLNSLLFPLETTIARG
;
A
#
# COMPACT_ATOMS: atom_id res chain seq x y z
N MET A 1 5.72 16.00 -5.38
CA MET A 1 4.95 17.25 -5.15
C MET A 1 5.78 18.29 -4.40
N VAL A 2 6.28 18.01 -3.19
CA VAL A 2 7.12 18.98 -2.43
C VAL A 2 8.40 19.37 -3.18
N GLU A 3 9.12 18.40 -3.76
CA GLU A 3 10.32 18.71 -4.57
C GLU A 3 10.00 19.62 -5.77
N LEU A 4 8.87 19.38 -6.46
CA LEU A 4 8.42 20.21 -7.58
C LEU A 4 8.09 21.63 -7.13
N ALA A 5 7.46 21.80 -5.96
CA ALA A 5 7.22 23.12 -5.38
C ALA A 5 8.54 23.81 -4.99
N ALA A 6 9.49 23.08 -4.41
CA ALA A 6 10.80 23.61 -4.04
C ALA A 6 11.60 24.11 -5.26
N GLN A 7 11.45 23.48 -6.43
CA GLN A 7 12.06 23.97 -7.68
C GLN A 7 11.55 25.36 -8.10
N LYS A 8 10.34 25.74 -7.71
CA LYS A 8 9.73 27.04 -8.06
C LYS A 8 9.81 28.07 -6.93
N GLU A 9 9.63 27.63 -5.69
CA GLU A 9 9.47 28.49 -4.50
C GLU A 9 10.70 28.49 -3.59
N GLY A 10 11.70 27.65 -3.86
CA GLY A 10 12.95 27.53 -3.10
C GLY A 10 12.92 26.52 -1.95
N ASN A 11 14.05 26.36 -1.27
CA ASN A 11 14.25 25.27 -0.30
C ASN A 11 13.46 25.43 1.01
N THR A 12 12.91 26.60 1.31
CA THR A 12 12.04 26.83 2.49
C THR A 12 10.77 25.95 2.45
N VAL A 13 10.37 25.51 1.25
CA VAL A 13 9.28 24.56 1.03
C VAL A 13 9.50 23.23 1.77
N TYR A 14 10.75 22.73 1.84
CA TYR A 14 11.04 21.47 2.52
C TYR A 14 10.72 21.59 4.02
N GLN A 15 11.19 22.64 4.68
CA GLN A 15 10.91 22.89 6.10
C GLN A 15 9.42 23.12 6.35
N LYS A 16 8.75 23.88 5.48
CA LYS A 16 7.31 24.16 5.57
C LYS A 16 6.48 22.87 5.58
N TYR A 17 6.80 21.90 4.73
CA TYR A 17 6.03 20.66 4.58
C TYR A 17 6.61 19.44 5.29
N LEU A 18 7.78 19.56 5.93
CA LEU A 18 8.42 18.47 6.69
C LEU A 18 7.46 17.79 7.69
N PRO A 19 6.62 18.52 8.47
CA PRO A 19 5.68 17.88 9.37
C PRO A 19 4.68 16.96 8.65
N ALA A 20 4.18 17.38 7.48
CA ALA A 20 3.24 16.59 6.69
C ALA A 20 3.92 15.37 6.05
N LEU A 21 5.16 15.53 5.57
CA LEU A 21 5.96 14.43 5.02
C LEU A 21 6.23 13.36 6.09
N ARG A 22 6.65 13.77 7.29
CA ARG A 22 6.85 12.87 8.43
C ARG A 22 5.56 12.16 8.84
N LYS A 23 4.43 12.87 8.86
CA LYS A 23 3.11 12.27 9.14
C LYS A 23 2.74 11.21 8.09
N LYS A 24 2.97 11.49 6.81
CA LYS A 24 2.76 10.53 5.72
C LYS A 24 3.67 9.31 5.87
N TYR A 25 4.96 9.52 6.15
CA TYR A 25 5.89 8.41 6.37
C TYR A 25 5.49 7.53 7.56
N ALA A 26 5.09 8.15 8.67
CA ALA A 26 4.60 7.44 9.85
C ALA A 26 3.36 6.57 9.57
N TYR A 27 2.47 7.00 8.66
CA TYR A 27 1.36 6.18 8.19
C TYR A 27 1.87 4.90 7.49
N TRP A 28 2.79 5.03 6.54
CA TRP A 28 3.33 3.88 5.79
C TRP A 28 4.13 2.92 6.67
N MET A 29 4.83 3.45 7.68
CA MET A 29 5.72 2.68 8.56
C MET A 29 5.04 2.16 9.83
N GLN A 30 3.70 2.24 9.91
CA GLN A 30 2.99 1.79 11.09
C GLN A 30 3.12 0.26 11.27
N GLY A 31 3.80 -0.13 12.35
CA GLY A 31 4.11 -1.53 12.66
C GLY A 31 5.57 -1.93 12.40
N ALA A 32 6.40 -1.04 11.83
CA ALA A 32 7.80 -1.37 11.50
C ALA A 32 8.64 -1.83 12.70
N GLY A 33 8.44 -1.24 13.88
CA GLY A 33 9.18 -1.61 15.09
C GLY A 33 8.71 -2.91 15.77
N SER A 34 7.52 -3.42 15.43
CA SER A 34 6.90 -4.56 16.12
C SER A 34 6.65 -5.77 15.21
N THR A 35 6.81 -5.61 13.89
CA THR A 35 6.56 -6.69 12.93
C THR A 35 7.72 -7.69 12.97
N PRO A 36 7.46 -8.99 13.24
CA PRO A 36 8.52 -9.99 13.21
C PRO A 36 9.06 -10.22 11.79
N ARG A 37 10.30 -10.72 11.69
CA ARG A 37 10.90 -11.11 10.41
C ARG A 37 10.06 -12.17 9.70
N GLY A 38 9.92 -12.04 8.39
CA GLY A 38 9.08 -12.90 7.55
C GLY A 38 7.57 -12.61 7.67
N GLN A 39 7.17 -11.53 8.34
CA GLN A 39 5.76 -11.19 8.55
C GLN A 39 5.44 -9.79 8.03
N ALA A 40 4.15 -9.44 8.09
CA ALA A 40 3.65 -8.15 7.65
C ALA A 40 2.57 -7.64 8.61
N THR A 41 2.66 -6.35 8.95
CA THR A 41 1.65 -5.62 9.74
C THR A 41 1.22 -4.41 8.93
N ARG A 42 -0.08 -4.30 8.62
CA ARG A 42 -0.61 -3.22 7.77
C ARG A 42 0.17 -3.11 6.45
N ASN A 43 0.66 -1.92 6.13
CA ASN A 43 1.48 -1.63 4.95
C ASN A 43 2.94 -2.07 5.10
N VAL A 44 3.41 -2.50 6.27
CA VAL A 44 4.81 -2.91 6.47
C VAL A 44 4.98 -4.42 6.23
N VAL A 45 6.05 -4.77 5.53
CA VAL A 45 6.55 -6.15 5.36
C VAL A 45 8.00 -6.19 5.85
N VAL A 46 8.31 -7.10 6.76
CA VAL A 46 9.68 -7.38 7.19
C VAL A 46 10.11 -8.70 6.57
N LEU A 47 11.08 -8.66 5.68
CA LEU A 47 11.63 -9.85 5.03
C LEU A 47 12.43 -10.73 6.03
N PRO A 48 12.73 -11.99 5.68
CA PRO A 48 13.46 -12.89 6.58
C PRO A 48 14.84 -12.38 7.00
N ASP A 49 15.51 -11.60 6.14
CA ASP A 49 16.80 -10.96 6.41
C ASP A 49 16.68 -9.70 7.30
N GLY A 50 15.46 -9.25 7.59
CA GLY A 50 15.17 -8.03 8.34
C GLY A 50 14.98 -6.78 7.49
N THR A 51 15.08 -6.89 6.16
CA THR A 51 14.79 -5.78 5.25
C THR A 51 13.33 -5.35 5.40
N VAL A 52 13.08 -4.05 5.57
CA VAL A 52 11.73 -3.49 5.69
C VAL A 52 11.31 -2.91 4.35
N LEU A 53 10.16 -3.36 3.86
CA LEU A 53 9.52 -2.85 2.64
C LEU A 53 8.05 -2.56 2.94
N ASN A 54 7.36 -1.96 1.98
CA ASN A 54 5.94 -1.66 2.09
C ASN A 54 5.10 -2.40 1.06
N ARG A 55 3.82 -2.62 1.40
CA ARG A 55 2.76 -3.14 0.54
C ARG A 55 1.53 -2.25 0.59
N TYR A 56 0.67 -2.37 -0.41
CA TYR A 56 -0.68 -1.81 -0.33
C TYR A 56 -1.54 -2.67 0.61
N TRP A 57 -2.29 -1.99 1.46
CA TRP A 57 -3.14 -2.56 2.48
C TRP A 57 -4.15 -1.51 2.96
N ASN A 58 -5.42 -1.87 3.02
CA ASN A 58 -6.48 -1.01 3.56
C ASN A 58 -6.88 -1.47 4.97
N GLU A 59 -7.32 -0.57 5.87
CA GLU A 59 -7.76 -0.91 7.24
C GLU A 59 -9.11 -1.66 7.29
N LEU A 60 -9.95 -1.54 6.27
CA LEU A 60 -11.22 -2.26 6.18
C LEU A 60 -11.08 -3.56 5.39
N ASP A 61 -11.82 -4.59 5.81
CA ASP A 61 -12.03 -5.86 5.11
C ASP A 61 -13.49 -6.10 4.77
N THR A 62 -14.22 -5.03 4.50
CA THR A 62 -15.61 -5.06 4.01
C THR A 62 -15.66 -4.68 2.53
N PRO A 63 -16.76 -4.97 1.81
CA PRO A 63 -16.94 -4.47 0.44
C PRO A 63 -16.76 -2.96 0.36
N ARG A 64 -16.21 -2.45 -0.75
CA ARG A 64 -16.13 -1.01 -1.04
C ARG A 64 -17.52 -0.41 -1.18
N ASP A 65 -17.75 0.77 -0.60
CA ASP A 65 -19.06 1.40 -0.63
C ASP A 65 -19.43 1.80 -2.06
N GLU A 66 -18.44 2.27 -2.82
CA GLU A 66 -18.52 2.66 -4.22
C GLU A 66 -18.59 1.48 -5.20
N SER A 67 -18.43 0.23 -4.76
CA SER A 67 -18.43 -0.98 -5.59
C SER A 67 -18.97 -2.21 -4.84
N TYR A 68 -20.00 -2.00 -4.02
CA TYR A 68 -20.42 -2.97 -3.02
C TYR A 68 -20.85 -4.30 -3.63
N ILE A 69 -21.68 -4.26 -4.67
CA ILE A 69 -22.25 -5.46 -5.30
C ILE A 69 -21.16 -6.25 -6.02
N GLU A 70 -20.26 -5.55 -6.72
CA GLU A 70 -19.15 -6.11 -7.47
C GLU A 70 -18.18 -6.85 -6.53
N ASP A 71 -17.84 -6.24 -5.40
CA ASP A 71 -16.96 -6.82 -4.39
C ASP A 71 -17.62 -8.07 -3.78
N VAL A 72 -18.89 -7.99 -3.36
CA VAL A 72 -19.64 -9.13 -2.81
C VAL A 72 -19.70 -10.29 -3.80
N GLN A 73 -20.00 -10.01 -5.07
CA GLN A 73 -20.05 -11.04 -6.11
C GLN A 73 -18.67 -11.66 -6.36
N THR A 74 -17.60 -10.87 -6.32
CA THR A 74 -16.23 -11.34 -6.49
C THR A 74 -15.82 -12.27 -5.35
N ALA A 75 -16.08 -11.86 -4.10
CA ALA A 75 -15.80 -12.68 -2.92
C ALA A 75 -16.61 -13.99 -2.91
N ARG A 76 -17.89 -13.96 -3.32
CA ARG A 76 -18.70 -15.18 -3.48
C ARG A 76 -18.11 -16.18 -4.47
N LYS A 77 -17.44 -15.69 -5.52
CA LYS A 77 -16.78 -16.55 -6.52
C LYS A 77 -15.42 -17.10 -6.03
N ALA A 78 -14.81 -16.49 -5.02
CA ALA A 78 -13.50 -16.87 -4.48
C ALA A 78 -13.60 -18.06 -3.51
N SER A 79 -13.86 -19.26 -4.05
CA SER A 79 -13.99 -20.49 -3.27
C SER A 79 -12.74 -20.78 -2.43
N GLY A 80 -12.93 -21.17 -1.16
CA GLY A 80 -11.83 -21.54 -0.26
C GLY A 80 -11.08 -20.35 0.37
N ARG A 81 -11.54 -19.11 0.18
CA ARG A 81 -10.97 -17.92 0.81
C ARG A 81 -11.99 -17.20 1.68
N PRO A 82 -11.62 -16.69 2.86
CA PRO A 82 -12.49 -15.81 3.64
C PRO A 82 -12.85 -14.56 2.83
N ALA A 83 -14.14 -14.21 2.80
CA ALA A 83 -14.60 -13.05 2.05
C ALA A 83 -13.90 -11.75 2.49
N SER A 84 -13.64 -11.59 3.79
CA SER A 84 -12.89 -10.47 4.36
C SER A 84 -11.49 -10.32 3.75
N GLN A 85 -10.78 -11.43 3.53
CA GLN A 85 -9.48 -11.39 2.88
C GLN A 85 -9.58 -10.93 1.43
N VAL A 86 -10.60 -11.39 0.70
CA VAL A 86 -10.84 -10.96 -0.68
C VAL A 86 -11.15 -9.46 -0.72
N TYR A 87 -12.03 -8.97 0.15
CA TYR A 87 -12.35 -7.55 0.25
C TYR A 87 -11.12 -6.70 0.59
N ARG A 88 -10.27 -7.15 1.52
CA ARG A 88 -9.01 -6.49 1.84
C ARG A 88 -8.11 -6.36 0.61
N ASP A 89 -7.97 -7.43 -0.17
CA ASP A 89 -7.15 -7.43 -1.38
C ASP A 89 -7.73 -6.54 -2.48
N LEU A 90 -9.06 -6.48 -2.63
CA LEU A 90 -9.75 -5.57 -3.56
C LEU A 90 -9.57 -4.10 -3.14
N ARG A 91 -9.68 -3.78 -1.86
CA ARG A 91 -9.39 -2.43 -1.35
C ARG A 91 -7.92 -2.05 -1.52
N ALA A 92 -7.01 -3.01 -1.35
CA ALA A 92 -5.59 -2.78 -1.57
C ALA A 92 -5.26 -2.53 -3.05
N THR A 93 -6.00 -3.10 -4.02
CA THR A 93 -5.82 -2.69 -5.43
C THR A 93 -6.24 -1.24 -5.64
N ALA A 94 -7.30 -0.78 -4.98
CA ALA A 94 -7.70 0.62 -5.06
C ALA A 94 -6.65 1.56 -4.43
N GLU A 95 -6.08 1.20 -3.27
CA GLU A 95 -4.95 1.97 -2.68
C GLU A 95 -3.72 2.00 -3.61
N SER A 96 -3.51 0.93 -4.39
CA SER A 96 -2.43 0.89 -5.37
C SER A 96 -2.60 1.85 -6.55
N GLY A 97 -3.84 2.29 -6.82
CA GLY A 97 -4.21 3.03 -8.04
C GLY A 97 -4.29 2.15 -9.30
N TRP A 98 -4.26 0.82 -9.14
CA TRP A 98 -4.32 -0.16 -10.22
C TRP A 98 -5.45 -1.18 -9.97
N ASP A 99 -6.68 -0.70 -9.75
CA ASP A 99 -7.91 -1.48 -9.64
C ASP A 99 -8.61 -1.63 -11.00
N PHE A 100 -8.55 -2.78 -11.68
CA PHE A 100 -7.79 -3.98 -11.36
C PHE A 100 -6.74 -4.28 -12.42
N SER A 101 -5.79 -5.16 -12.09
CA SER A 101 -4.71 -5.58 -12.97
C SER A 101 -4.35 -7.04 -12.73
N SER A 102 -4.01 -7.78 -13.80
CA SER A 102 -3.51 -9.16 -13.72
C SER A 102 -2.26 -9.28 -12.84
N ARG A 103 -1.51 -8.19 -12.67
CA ARG A 103 -0.40 -8.04 -11.70
C ARG A 103 -0.75 -8.53 -10.29
N TRP A 104 -2.02 -8.39 -9.89
CA TRP A 104 -2.49 -8.74 -8.54
C TRP A 104 -3.18 -10.10 -8.46
N PHE A 105 -3.45 -10.75 -9.58
CA PHE A 105 -4.26 -11.97 -9.64
C PHE A 105 -3.38 -13.21 -9.43
N GLY A 106 -3.79 -14.12 -8.56
CA GLY A 106 -3.08 -15.38 -8.30
C GLY A 106 -2.93 -16.27 -9.53
N ASP A 107 -3.87 -16.18 -10.48
CA ASP A 107 -3.89 -16.94 -11.73
C ASP A 107 -3.67 -16.06 -12.98
N ASN A 108 -3.30 -14.79 -12.80
CA ASN A 108 -3.11 -13.78 -13.85
C ASN A 108 -4.34 -13.54 -14.75
N GLN A 109 -5.52 -14.09 -14.42
CA GLN A 109 -6.70 -14.05 -15.31
C GLN A 109 -7.96 -13.58 -14.58
N ASN A 110 -8.21 -14.07 -13.38
CA ASN A 110 -9.50 -13.90 -12.72
C ASN A 110 -9.38 -13.04 -11.46
N LEU A 111 -10.19 -11.98 -11.39
CA LEU A 111 -10.22 -11.07 -10.25
C LEU A 111 -10.47 -11.77 -8.89
N ARG A 112 -11.26 -12.85 -8.85
CA ARG A 112 -11.51 -13.63 -7.62
C ARG A 112 -10.23 -14.20 -6.97
N THR A 113 -9.12 -14.28 -7.71
CA THR A 113 -7.82 -14.76 -7.24
C THR A 113 -6.91 -13.62 -6.76
N VAL A 114 -7.41 -12.38 -6.69
CA VAL A 114 -6.67 -11.19 -6.25
C VAL A 114 -5.99 -11.42 -4.90
N ARG A 115 -4.71 -11.05 -4.78
CA ARG A 115 -3.88 -11.28 -3.60
C ARG A 115 -2.92 -10.13 -3.33
N THR A 116 -3.37 -8.90 -3.57
CA THR A 116 -2.59 -7.66 -3.53
C THR A 116 -1.76 -7.52 -2.26
N THR A 117 -2.33 -7.84 -1.10
CA THR A 117 -1.63 -7.74 0.20
C THR A 117 -0.51 -8.77 0.36
N SER A 118 -0.42 -9.77 -0.51
CA SER A 118 0.66 -10.77 -0.52
C SER A 118 1.80 -10.41 -1.49
N ILE A 119 1.76 -9.22 -2.10
CA ILE A 119 2.74 -8.77 -3.09
C ILE A 119 3.42 -7.50 -2.56
N VAL A 120 4.75 -7.49 -2.56
CA VAL A 120 5.56 -6.29 -2.30
C VAL A 120 5.73 -5.54 -3.63
N PRO A 121 5.12 -4.35 -3.81
CA PRO A 121 5.05 -3.71 -5.11
C PRO A 121 6.22 -2.73 -5.31
N VAL A 122 6.93 -2.87 -6.44
CA VAL A 122 8.16 -2.12 -6.74
C VAL A 122 7.94 -0.61 -6.88
N ASP A 123 6.80 -0.21 -7.41
CA ASP A 123 6.37 1.19 -7.56
C ASP A 123 6.19 1.87 -6.21
N LEU A 124 5.47 1.27 -5.27
CA LEU A 124 5.32 1.84 -3.92
C LEU A 124 6.68 2.07 -3.25
N ASN A 125 7.54 1.05 -3.27
CA ASN A 125 8.85 1.14 -2.62
C ASN A 125 9.77 2.16 -3.35
N SER A 126 9.66 2.25 -4.67
CA SER A 126 10.31 3.30 -5.47
C SER A 126 9.75 4.71 -5.21
N LEU A 127 8.54 4.85 -4.68
CA LEU A 127 7.94 6.13 -4.28
C LEU A 127 8.27 6.51 -2.83
N LEU A 128 8.47 5.52 -1.95
CA LEU A 128 8.83 5.75 -0.55
C LEU A 128 10.30 6.14 -0.39
N PHE A 129 11.20 5.61 -1.21
CA PHE A 129 12.60 6.02 -1.17
C PHE A 129 12.81 7.53 -1.45
N PRO A 130 12.19 8.14 -2.49
CA PRO A 130 12.17 9.59 -2.66
C PRO A 130 11.52 10.35 -1.50
N LEU A 131 10.50 9.79 -0.84
CA LEU A 131 9.92 10.40 0.35
C LEU A 131 10.93 10.46 1.50
N GLU A 132 11.66 9.39 1.76
CA GLU A 132 12.71 9.31 2.79
C GLU A 132 13.83 10.31 2.51
N THR A 133 14.32 10.35 1.27
CA THR A 133 15.37 11.30 0.87
C THR A 133 14.87 12.75 0.90
N THR A 134 13.60 13.01 0.58
CA THR A 134 12.99 14.35 0.73
C THR A 134 12.90 14.76 2.20
N ILE A 135 12.53 13.83 3.10
CA ILE A 135 12.49 14.07 4.54
C ILE A 135 13.89 14.38 5.08
N ALA A 136 14.94 13.69 4.58
CA ALA A 136 16.31 13.93 5.00
C ALA A 136 16.87 15.29 4.55
N ARG A 137 16.31 15.90 3.49
CA ARG A 137 16.70 17.22 2.99
C ARG A 137 16.09 18.39 3.77
N GLY A 138 14.95 18.19 4.42
CA GLY A 138 14.19 19.23 5.15
C GLY A 138 14.50 19.25 6.63
#